data_AF-A0A2N2NGQ2-F1
#
_entry.id   AF-A0A2N2NGQ2-F1
#
_cell.length_a   1.000
_cell.length_b   1.000
_cell.length_c   1.000
_cell.angle_alpha   90.00
_cell.angle_beta   90.00
_cell.angle_gamma   90.00
#
_symmetry.space_group_name_H-M   'P 1'
#
loop_
_entity.id
_entity.type
_entity.pdbx_description
1 polymer ?
#
loop_
_entity_poly.entity_id
_entity_poly.type
_entity_poly.pdbx_seq_one_letter_code
_entity_poly.pdbx_strand_id
1 'polypeptide(L)'
;MLGIACLNPEIFLKDYPPDIQAKYGPMSDRSKRQKIPVAILIIVVLIVIVFQSFKGVHTNTGDLPFLVAYLHLFIMFSFFNLLDWLVFDWFIVVTIRPRFIILPGTEGLPGYADYWFHFRGFLIGTVITFFTSLLFAAVVSALF
;
A
#
# COMPACT_ATOMS: atom_id res chain seq x y z
N MET A 1 -3.15 -4.23 -6.44
CA MET A 1 -3.28 -2.80 -6.77
C MET A 1 -3.45 -2.56 -8.25
N LEU A 2 -2.51 -2.98 -9.12
CA LEU A 2 -2.62 -2.75 -10.58
C LEU A 2 -3.92 -3.23 -11.23
N GLY A 3 -4.41 -4.44 -10.89
CA GLY A 3 -5.68 -4.93 -11.44
C GLY A 3 -6.89 -4.04 -11.11
N ILE A 4 -6.90 -3.43 -9.92
CA ILE A 4 -7.92 -2.44 -9.52
C ILE A 4 -7.75 -1.16 -10.34
N ALA A 5 -6.51 -0.69 -10.50
CA ALA A 5 -6.21 0.51 -11.30
C ALA A 5 -6.57 0.34 -12.78
N CYS A 6 -6.37 -0.85 -13.35
CA CYS A 6 -6.82 -1.16 -14.72
C CYS A 6 -8.34 -1.11 -14.88
N LEU A 7 -9.10 -1.51 -13.84
CA LEU A 7 -10.56 -1.51 -13.87
C LEU A 7 -11.15 -0.12 -13.58
N ASN A 8 -10.57 0.59 -12.61
CA ASN A 8 -10.99 1.91 -12.21
C ASN A 8 -9.86 2.65 -11.45
N PRO A 9 -9.03 3.46 -12.14
CA PRO A 9 -7.93 4.19 -11.52
C PRO A 9 -8.42 5.28 -10.55
N GLU A 10 -9.63 5.78 -10.73
CA GLU A 10 -10.22 6.85 -9.92
C GLU A 10 -10.40 6.44 -8.44
N ILE A 11 -10.46 5.14 -8.12
CA ILE A 11 -10.51 4.66 -6.72
C ILE A 11 -9.33 5.20 -5.90
N PHE A 12 -8.18 5.34 -6.56
CA PHE A 12 -6.93 5.85 -6.00
C PHE A 12 -6.78 7.36 -6.11
N LEU A 13 -7.83 8.12 -6.48
CA LEU A 13 -7.73 9.57 -6.74
C LEU A 13 -7.02 10.35 -5.63
N LYS A 14 -7.22 9.98 -4.36
CA LYS A 14 -6.57 10.66 -3.21
C LYS A 14 -5.07 10.38 -3.09
N ASP A 15 -4.60 9.34 -3.78
CA ASP A 15 -3.22 8.87 -3.81
C ASP A 15 -2.47 9.45 -5.03
N TYR A 16 -3.14 10.23 -5.89
CA TYR A 16 -2.48 10.96 -6.98
C TYR A 16 -1.81 12.26 -6.49
N PRO A 17 -0.82 12.77 -7.23
CA PRO A 17 -0.25 14.10 -7.02
C PRO A 17 -1.29 15.24 -6.98
N PRO A 18 -1.01 16.34 -6.23
CA PRO A 18 -2.00 17.41 -6.00
C PRO A 18 -2.51 18.12 -7.26
N ASP A 19 -1.69 18.28 -8.30
CA ASP A 19 -2.06 18.91 -9.57
C ASP A 19 -3.10 18.08 -10.34
N ILE A 20 -2.92 16.76 -10.34
CA ILE A 20 -3.88 15.81 -10.93
C ILE A 20 -5.19 15.85 -10.15
N GLN A 21 -5.15 15.83 -8.81
CA GLN A 21 -6.36 15.94 -8.00
C GLN A 21 -7.12 17.25 -8.27
N ALA A 22 -6.40 18.37 -8.34
CA ALA A 22 -6.98 19.67 -8.60
C ALA A 22 -7.63 19.77 -9.99
N LYS A 23 -7.00 19.18 -11.01
CA LYS A 23 -7.52 19.19 -12.38
C LYS A 23 -8.69 18.23 -12.58
N TYR A 24 -8.60 17.02 -12.02
CA TYR A 24 -9.61 15.98 -12.19
C TYR A 24 -10.89 16.30 -11.42
N GLY A 25 -10.76 16.90 -10.24
CA GLY A 25 -11.89 17.26 -9.40
C GLY A 25 -12.35 16.09 -8.52
N PRO A 26 -13.60 16.13 -8.02
CA PRO A 26 -14.09 15.15 -7.05
C PRO A 26 -14.32 13.77 -7.67
N MET A 27 -14.10 12.74 -6.86
CA MET A 27 -14.39 11.34 -7.21
C MET A 27 -15.86 11.15 -7.60
N SER A 28 -16.11 10.38 -8.67
CA SER A 28 -17.44 9.96 -9.09
C SER A 28 -18.16 9.10 -8.05
N ASP A 29 -19.49 9.10 -8.07
CA ASP A 29 -20.29 8.31 -7.12
C ASP A 29 -20.12 6.80 -7.31
N ARG A 30 -19.83 6.36 -8.54
CA ARG A 30 -19.48 4.96 -8.83
C ARG A 30 -18.21 4.56 -8.07
N SER A 31 -17.15 5.38 -8.17
CA SER A 31 -15.86 5.10 -7.53
C SER A 31 -15.94 5.17 -6.01
N LYS A 32 -16.73 6.10 -5.46
CA LYS A 32 -17.02 6.15 -4.01
C LYS A 32 -17.64 4.85 -3.50
N ARG A 33 -18.62 4.30 -4.23
CA ARG A 33 -19.29 3.03 -3.89
C ARG A 33 -18.36 1.82 -4.00
N GLN A 34 -17.40 1.85 -4.92
CA GLN A 34 -16.41 0.77 -5.10
C GLN A 34 -15.25 0.84 -4.11
N LYS A 35 -14.86 2.04 -3.67
CA LYS A 35 -13.68 2.26 -2.82
C LYS A 35 -13.75 1.51 -1.50
N ILE A 36 -14.89 1.56 -0.80
CA ILE A 36 -15.02 0.92 0.52
C ILE A 36 -14.92 -0.62 0.41
N PRO A 37 -15.69 -1.31 -0.45
CA PRO A 37 -15.55 -2.76 -0.63
C PRO A 37 -14.14 -3.18 -1.05
N VAL A 38 -13.49 -2.43 -1.94
CA VAL A 38 -12.11 -2.71 -2.37
C VAL A 38 -11.13 -2.57 -1.20
N ALA A 39 -11.26 -1.52 -0.40
CA ALA A 39 -10.42 -1.32 0.79
C ALA A 39 -10.62 -2.44 1.82
N ILE A 40 -11.87 -2.85 2.08
CA ILE A 40 -12.19 -3.98 2.96
C ILE A 40 -11.54 -5.27 2.44
N LEU A 41 -11.68 -5.56 1.15
CA LEU A 41 -11.07 -6.74 0.53
C LEU A 41 -9.54 -6.76 0.72
N ILE A 42 -8.87 -5.63 0.46
CA ILE A 42 -7.42 -5.49 0.66
C ILE A 42 -7.05 -5.75 2.11
N ILE A 43 -7.75 -5.10 3.07
CA ILE A 43 -7.49 -5.27 4.50
C ILE A 43 -7.66 -6.73 4.93
N VAL A 44 -8.74 -7.39 4.49
CA VAL A 44 -8.98 -8.81 4.80
C VAL A 44 -7.86 -9.69 4.26
N VAL A 45 -7.44 -9.49 3.01
CA VAL A 45 -6.33 -10.24 2.40
C VAL A 45 -5.03 -10.03 3.18
N LEU A 46 -4.70 -8.78 3.55
CA LEU A 46 -3.51 -8.46 4.32
C LEU A 46 -3.52 -9.13 5.71
N ILE A 47 -4.65 -9.08 6.41
CA ILE A 47 -4.83 -9.75 7.71
C ILE A 47 -4.59 -11.26 7.55
N VAL A 48 -5.19 -11.90 6.54
CA VAL A 48 -5.00 -13.32 6.28
C VAL A 48 -3.52 -13.64 6.01
N ILE A 49 -2.83 -12.87 5.18
CA ILE A 49 -1.40 -13.05 4.91
C ILE A 49 -0.57 -12.96 6.20
N VAL A 50 -0.83 -11.95 7.03
CA VAL A 50 -0.14 -11.78 8.32
C VAL A 50 -0.37 -13.01 9.21
N PHE A 51 -1.61 -13.41 9.44
CA PHE A 51 -1.93 -14.59 10.26
C PHE A 51 -1.27 -15.86 9.74
N GLN A 52 -1.30 -16.08 8.42
CA GLN A 52 -0.69 -17.26 7.80
C GLN A 52 0.83 -17.24 7.92
N SER A 53 1.48 -16.08 7.84
CA SER A 53 2.93 -15.95 7.98
C SER A 53 3.41 -16.39 9.37
N PHE A 54 2.63 -16.11 10.42
CA PHE A 54 2.96 -16.48 11.80
C PHE A 54 2.80 -17.97 12.09
N LYS A 55 1.92 -18.68 11.37
CA LYS A 55 1.85 -20.15 11.50
C LYS A 55 3.18 -20.82 11.21
N GLY A 56 3.89 -20.35 10.18
CA GLY A 56 5.23 -20.86 9.85
C GLY A 56 6.30 -20.49 10.86
N VAL A 57 6.19 -19.33 11.52
CA VAL A 57 7.14 -18.93 12.58
C VAL A 57 6.91 -19.77 13.84
N HIS A 58 5.66 -19.88 14.31
CA HIS A 58 5.29 -20.65 15.49
C HIS A 58 5.72 -22.11 15.40
N THR A 59 5.55 -22.76 14.23
CA THR A 59 5.98 -24.16 14.05
C THR A 59 7.49 -24.37 14.21
N ASN A 60 8.30 -23.32 14.00
CA ASN A 60 9.76 -23.41 14.06
C ASN A 60 10.35 -22.96 15.40
N THR A 61 9.68 -22.07 16.14
CA THR A 61 10.25 -21.48 17.38
C THR A 61 9.58 -21.95 18.68
N GLY A 62 8.41 -22.58 18.61
CA GLY A 62 7.62 -22.92 19.81
C GLY A 62 6.97 -21.67 20.37
N ASP A 63 7.70 -20.94 21.23
CA ASP A 63 7.28 -19.63 21.72
C ASP A 63 7.58 -18.53 20.70
N LEU A 64 6.84 -17.42 20.77
CA LEU A 64 6.97 -16.27 19.87
C LEU A 64 7.43 -15.01 20.63
N PRO A 65 8.75 -14.88 20.92
CA PRO A 65 9.29 -13.70 21.59
C PRO A 65 8.93 -12.42 20.84
N PHE A 66 8.67 -11.34 21.58
CA PHE A 66 8.32 -10.03 21.02
C PHE A 66 9.26 -9.57 19.91
N LEU A 67 10.58 -9.71 20.13
CA LEU A 67 11.57 -9.30 19.15
C LEU A 67 11.47 -10.11 17.84
N VAL A 68 11.17 -11.41 17.93
CA VAL A 68 10.98 -12.27 16.75
C VAL A 68 9.72 -11.85 16.00
N ALA A 69 8.61 -11.65 16.71
CA ALA A 69 7.36 -11.18 16.11
C ALA A 69 7.51 -9.79 15.45
N TYR A 70 8.21 -8.87 16.11
CA TYR A 70 8.52 -7.55 15.59
C TYR A 70 9.37 -7.60 14.34
N LEU A 71 10.51 -8.30 14.35
CA LEU A 71 11.40 -8.38 13.20
C LEU A 71 10.71 -9.05 12.00
N HIS A 72 9.93 -10.11 12.24
CA HIS A 72 9.15 -10.77 11.20
C HIS A 72 8.17 -9.80 10.53
N LEU A 73 7.35 -9.09 11.31
CA LEU A 73 6.41 -8.10 10.79
C LEU A 73 7.10 -6.92 10.13
N PHE A 74 8.17 -6.41 10.72
CA PHE A 74 8.90 -5.25 10.21
C PHE A 74 9.56 -5.56 8.88
N ILE A 75 10.24 -6.70 8.74
CA ILE A 75 10.84 -7.13 7.48
C ILE A 75 9.74 -7.35 6.43
N MET A 76 8.66 -8.05 6.79
CA MET A 76 7.56 -8.33 5.86
C MET A 76 6.92 -7.03 5.34
N PHE A 77 6.51 -6.14 6.23
CA PHE A 77 5.89 -4.87 5.83
C PHE A 77 6.87 -3.94 5.10
N SER A 78 8.15 -3.91 5.50
CA SER A 78 9.19 -3.12 4.82
C SER A 78 9.42 -3.63 3.41
N PHE A 79 9.40 -4.96 3.21
CA PHE A 79 9.52 -5.55 1.88
C PHE A 79 8.34 -5.14 0.97
N PHE A 80 7.12 -5.15 1.48
CA PHE A 80 5.96 -4.65 0.73
C PHE A 80 6.05 -3.14 0.45
N ASN A 81 6.42 -2.33 1.43
CA ASN A 81 6.59 -0.88 1.25
C ASN A 81 7.68 -0.55 0.21
N LEU A 82 8.79 -1.30 0.22
CA LEU A 82 9.85 -1.19 -0.77
C LEU A 82 9.39 -1.63 -2.16
N LEU A 83 8.68 -2.75 -2.28
CA LEU A 83 8.15 -3.21 -3.56
C LEU A 83 7.14 -2.23 -4.14
N ASP A 84 6.26 -1.65 -3.30
CA ASP A 84 5.27 -0.69 -3.73
C ASP A 84 5.93 0.56 -4.31
N TRP A 85 6.86 1.15 -3.56
CA TRP A 85 7.61 2.30 -4.03
C TRP A 85 8.48 2.01 -5.27
N LEU A 86 9.27 0.94 -5.26
CA LEU A 86 10.25 0.66 -6.30
C LEU A 86 9.59 0.19 -7.60
N VAL A 87 8.65 -0.75 -7.49
CA VAL A 87 8.07 -1.44 -8.66
C VAL A 87 6.78 -0.77 -9.12
N PHE A 88 5.83 -0.54 -8.21
CA PHE A 88 4.53 0.00 -8.61
C PHE A 88 4.60 1.51 -8.83
N ASP A 89 5.04 2.27 -7.84
CA ASP A 89 5.05 3.73 -7.90
C ASP A 89 6.13 4.26 -8.85
N TRP A 90 7.39 3.88 -8.65
CA TRP A 90 8.47 4.45 -9.45
C TRP A 90 8.55 3.81 -10.84
N PHE A 91 8.67 2.49 -10.92
CA PHE A 91 8.89 1.84 -12.20
C PHE A 91 7.62 1.83 -13.08
N ILE A 92 6.47 1.43 -12.55
CA ILE A 92 5.24 1.38 -13.36
C ILE A 92 4.58 2.75 -13.47
N VAL A 93 4.27 3.42 -12.36
CA VAL A 93 3.48 4.65 -12.38
C VAL A 93 4.27 5.82 -12.92
N VAL A 94 5.48 6.10 -12.42
CA VAL A 94 6.28 7.28 -12.83
C VAL A 94 7.07 7.04 -14.12
N THR A 95 7.70 5.86 -14.27
CA THR A 95 8.60 5.60 -15.40
C THR A 95 7.82 5.15 -16.64
N ILE A 96 7.07 4.05 -16.55
CA ILE A 96 6.31 3.49 -17.68
C ILE A 96 5.09 4.36 -18.02
N ARG A 97 4.36 4.85 -17.00
CA ARG A 97 3.13 5.64 -17.15
C ARG A 97 2.10 5.02 -18.10
N PRO A 98 1.61 3.80 -17.81
CA PRO A 98 0.65 3.15 -18.70
C PRO A 98 -0.66 3.95 -18.81
N ARG A 99 -1.32 3.91 -19.97
CA ARG A 99 -2.50 4.76 -20.22
C ARG A 99 -3.64 4.58 -19.22
N PHE A 100 -3.80 3.41 -18.61
CA PHE A 100 -4.87 3.14 -17.65
C PHE A 100 -4.71 3.87 -16.30
N ILE A 101 -3.52 4.38 -15.96
CA ILE A 101 -3.35 5.22 -14.76
C ILE A 101 -3.60 6.70 -15.04
N ILE A 102 -3.70 7.12 -16.30
CA ILE A 102 -3.92 8.51 -16.67
C ILE A 102 -5.42 8.79 -16.58
N LEU A 103 -5.78 9.75 -15.74
CA LEU A 103 -7.18 10.12 -15.54
C LEU A 103 -7.63 11.02 -16.70
N PRO A 104 -8.83 10.79 -17.27
CA PRO A 104 -9.32 11.60 -18.38
C PRO A 104 -9.32 13.10 -18.04
N GLY A 105 -8.80 13.93 -18.95
CA GLY A 105 -8.73 15.38 -18.77
C GLY A 105 -7.52 15.87 -17.96
N THR A 106 -6.60 14.98 -17.59
CA THR A 106 -5.35 15.29 -16.86
C THR A 106 -4.10 14.90 -17.65
N GLU A 107 -4.26 14.57 -18.94
CA GLU A 107 -3.18 14.11 -19.81
C GLU A 107 -2.04 15.14 -19.86
N GLY A 108 -0.80 14.66 -19.72
CA GLY A 108 0.40 15.50 -19.81
C GLY A 108 0.71 16.33 -18.57
N LEU A 109 -0.08 16.22 -17.50
CA LEU A 109 0.26 16.90 -16.24
C LEU A 109 1.59 16.37 -15.65
N PRO A 110 2.43 17.27 -15.08
CA PRO A 110 3.74 16.90 -14.58
C PRO A 110 3.68 15.97 -13.35
N GLY A 111 2.58 15.98 -12.58
CA GLY A 111 2.39 15.07 -11.45
C GLY A 111 2.61 13.61 -11.80
N TYR A 112 2.25 13.18 -13.02
CA TYR A 112 2.48 11.79 -13.47
C TYR A 112 3.95 11.37 -13.52
N ALA A 113 4.88 12.33 -13.54
CA ALA A 113 6.32 12.11 -13.51
C ALA A 113 6.96 12.47 -12.15
N ASP A 114 6.18 12.82 -11.13
CA ASP A 114 6.68 13.27 -9.83
C ASP A 114 7.14 12.07 -8.98
N TYR A 115 8.40 11.67 -9.19
CA TYR A 115 9.06 10.66 -8.36
C TYR A 115 9.09 11.05 -6.87
N TRP A 116 9.28 12.33 -6.56
CA TRP A 116 9.48 12.76 -5.18
C TRP A 116 8.20 12.63 -4.35
N PHE A 117 7.04 12.83 -4.97
CA PHE A 117 5.75 12.56 -4.37
C PHE A 117 5.68 11.12 -3.81
N HIS A 118 6.04 10.13 -4.64
CA HIS A 118 6.02 8.71 -4.25
C HIS A 118 7.14 8.35 -3.27
N PHE A 119 8.35 8.86 -3.46
CA PHE A 119 9.46 8.60 -2.53
C PHE A 119 9.19 9.17 -1.13
N ARG A 120 8.55 10.35 -1.02
CA ARG A 120 8.08 10.86 0.26
C ARG A 120 7.03 9.94 0.88
N GLY A 121 6.11 9.41 0.07
CA GLY A 121 5.16 8.38 0.47
C GLY A 121 5.85 7.15 1.07
N PHE A 122 6.89 6.64 0.42
CA PHE A 122 7.73 5.54 0.90
C PHE A 122 8.37 5.82 2.27
N LEU A 123 8.91 7.03 2.48
CA LEU A 123 9.50 7.41 3.77
C LEU A 123 8.44 7.45 4.89
N ILE A 124 7.26 8.02 4.60
CA ILE A 124 6.13 8.01 5.54
C ILE A 124 5.69 6.56 5.81
N GLY A 125 5.59 5.75 4.76
CA GLY A 125 5.29 4.31 4.84
C GLY A 125 6.29 3.58 5.73
N THR A 126 7.58 3.90 5.65
CA THR A 126 8.62 3.28 6.50
C THR A 126 8.40 3.59 7.98
N VAL A 127 8.04 4.83 8.32
CA VAL A 127 7.71 5.22 9.70
C VAL A 127 6.44 4.52 10.17
N ILE A 128 5.42 4.45 9.33
CA ILE A 128 4.17 3.72 9.63
C ILE A 128 4.47 2.24 9.86
N THR A 129 5.25 1.60 8.98
CA THR A 129 5.70 0.22 9.12
C THR A 129 6.40 0.00 10.45
N PHE A 130 7.33 0.87 10.85
CA PHE A 130 8.03 0.76 12.13
C PHE A 130 7.05 0.68 13.32
N PHE A 131 6.12 1.64 13.43
CA PHE A 131 5.19 1.70 14.55
C PHE A 131 4.09 0.63 14.49
N THR A 132 3.59 0.30 13.29
CA THR A 132 2.59 -0.76 13.12
C THR A 132 3.18 -2.12 13.45
N SER A 133 4.40 -2.43 13.03
CA SER A 133 5.07 -3.68 13.39
C SER A 133 5.27 -3.81 14.91
N LEU A 134 5.61 -2.72 15.61
CA LEU A 134 5.68 -2.72 17.08
C LEU A 134 4.31 -3.05 17.72
N LEU A 135 3.25 -2.37 17.26
CA LEU A 135 1.90 -2.57 17.77
C LEU A 135 1.42 -4.01 17.58
N PHE A 136 1.56 -4.55 16.36
CA PHE A 136 1.12 -5.91 16.06
C PHE A 136 1.98 -6.97 16.76
N ALA A 137 3.29 -6.76 16.90
CA ALA A 137 4.15 -7.66 17.66
C ALA A 137 3.74 -7.75 19.14
N ALA A 138 3.35 -6.62 19.75
CA ALA A 138 2.87 -6.60 21.13
C ALA A 138 1.57 -7.42 21.28
N VAL A 139 0.65 -7.29 20.33
CA VAL A 139 -0.60 -8.07 20.31
C VAL A 139 -0.29 -9.56 20.13
N VAL A 140 0.54 -9.93 19.16
CA VAL A 140 0.88 -11.33 18.87
C VAL A 140 1.57 -11.97 20.07
N SER A 141 2.63 -11.37 20.62
CA SER A 141 3.35 -11.93 21.76
C SER A 141 2.60 -11.89 23.09
N ALA A 142 1.42 -11.25 23.15
CA ALA A 142 0.52 -11.35 24.29
C ALA A 142 -0.54 -12.46 24.12
N LEU A 143 -0.76 -12.93 22.89
CA LEU A 143 -1.74 -13.96 22.56
C LEU A 143 -1.13 -15.36 22.44
N PHE A 144 0.19 -15.45 22.28
CA PHE A 144 1.00 -16.67 22.24
C PHE A 144 1.98 -16.66 23.41
#